data_AF-A0A920R6Q9-F1
#
_entry.id   AF-A0A920R6Q9-F1
#
_cell.length_a   1.000
_cell.length_b   1.000
_cell.length_c   1.000
_cell.angle_alpha   90.00
_cell.angle_beta   90.00
_cell.angle_gamma   90.00
#
_symmetry.space_group_name_H-M   'P 1'
#
loop_
_entity.id
_entity.type
_entity.pdbx_description
1 polymer ?
#
loop_
_entity_poly.entity_id
_entity_poly.type
_entity_poly.pdbx_seq_one_letter_code
_entity_poly.pdbx_strand_id
1 'polypeptide(L)'
;MTQEMNHYHDNGAEIITAFVDGVNAYIDEALEDPDDLPLPFHLLDIQPKHWTPEVVISRHQGLLGNIGLELSTGRAVCLIGEDKVRELRYFHPPDPILTLDEKINCGSLVNNDILHLYNSYRRPIRFQPNDIVLAQYRNDDSAFQSIATTITAEEQELQKRSIDDIGSNNWVVSGALTQDGWPMMINDPHRAQEFLRFAIGPI
;
A
#
# COMPACT_ATOMS: atom_id res chain seq x y z
N MET A 1 -2.47 -3.05 -23.93
CA MET A 1 -1.60 -2.53 -22.85
C MET A 1 -1.02 -1.16 -23.17
N THR A 2 -0.53 -0.90 -24.38
CA THR A 2 0.02 0.41 -24.82
C THR A 2 -0.86 1.61 -24.47
N GLN A 3 -2.18 1.53 -24.72
CA GLN A 3 -3.11 2.61 -24.39
C GLN A 3 -3.10 2.96 -22.89
N GLU A 4 -3.14 1.94 -22.03
CA GLU A 4 -3.13 2.12 -20.58
C GLU A 4 -1.82 2.76 -20.11
N MET A 5 -0.68 2.28 -20.62
CA MET A 5 0.64 2.83 -20.30
C MET A 5 0.78 4.29 -20.74
N ASN A 6 0.18 4.66 -21.87
CA ASN A 6 0.24 6.04 -22.37
C ASN A 6 -0.69 7.02 -21.62
N HIS A 7 -1.51 6.55 -20.68
CA HIS A 7 -2.22 7.45 -19.76
C HIS A 7 -1.27 8.12 -18.75
N TYR A 8 -0.08 7.56 -18.53
CA TYR A 8 0.91 8.09 -17.59
C TYR A 8 1.87 9.09 -18.24
N HIS A 9 2.13 8.95 -19.55
CA HIS A 9 2.99 9.83 -20.34
C HIS A 9 2.80 9.53 -21.83
N ASP A 10 3.05 10.49 -22.73
CA ASP A 10 2.91 10.29 -24.19
C ASP A 10 3.80 9.14 -24.71
N ASN A 11 4.98 8.97 -24.10
CA ASN A 11 5.92 7.87 -24.33
C ASN A 11 5.81 6.73 -23.29
N GLY A 12 4.67 6.61 -22.61
CA GLY A 12 4.51 5.70 -21.46
C GLY A 12 4.85 4.25 -21.78
N ALA A 13 4.44 3.75 -22.94
CA ALA A 13 4.78 2.41 -23.39
C ALA A 13 6.29 2.18 -23.54
N GLU A 14 7.03 3.14 -24.09
CA GLU A 14 8.48 3.04 -24.23
C GLU A 14 9.17 3.09 -22.86
N ILE A 15 8.79 4.05 -22.02
CA ILE A 15 9.39 4.25 -20.69
C ILE A 15 9.18 3.02 -19.80
N ILE A 16 7.93 2.53 -19.72
CA ILE A 16 7.57 1.41 -18.85
C ILE A 16 8.21 0.11 -19.35
N THR A 17 8.20 -0.14 -20.66
CA THR A 17 8.88 -1.32 -21.22
C THR A 17 10.39 -1.26 -20.97
N ALA A 18 11.05 -0.12 -21.21
CA ALA A 18 12.48 0.02 -20.96
C ALA A 18 12.85 -0.20 -19.48
N PHE A 19 12.00 0.26 -18.54
CA PHE A 19 12.18 -0.01 -17.12
C PHE A 19 12.08 -1.51 -16.81
N VAL A 20 11.05 -2.19 -17.32
CA VAL A 20 10.86 -3.64 -17.14
C VAL A 20 12.03 -4.42 -17.74
N ASP A 21 12.48 -4.05 -18.94
CA ASP A 21 13.60 -4.68 -19.61
C ASP A 21 14.90 -4.52 -18.80
N GLY A 22 15.13 -3.35 -18.21
CA GLY A 22 16.28 -3.11 -17.33
C GLY A 22 16.26 -3.97 -16.06
N VAL A 23 15.10 -4.10 -15.42
CA VAL A 23 14.92 -5.00 -14.26
C VAL A 23 15.17 -6.45 -14.66
N ASN A 24 14.62 -6.88 -15.80
CA ASN A 24 14.75 -8.24 -16.29
C ASN A 24 16.18 -8.58 -16.70
N ALA A 25 16.92 -7.63 -17.28
CA ALA A 25 18.33 -7.81 -17.60
C ALA A 25 19.16 -8.10 -16.34
N TYR A 26 18.92 -7.39 -15.24
CA TYR A 26 19.59 -7.68 -13.97
C TYR A 26 19.15 -9.02 -13.36
N ILE A 27 17.87 -9.39 -13.52
CA ILE A 27 17.40 -10.72 -13.10
C ILE A 27 18.13 -11.82 -13.88
N ASP A 28 18.31 -11.66 -15.20
CA ASP A 28 19.04 -12.62 -16.03
C ASP A 28 20.50 -12.72 -15.58
N GLU A 29 21.18 -11.59 -15.38
CA GLU A 29 22.55 -11.53 -14.85
C GLU A 29 22.67 -12.23 -13.49
N ALA A 30 21.77 -11.93 -12.55
CA ALA A 30 21.76 -12.54 -11.22
C ALA A 30 21.45 -14.05 -11.24
N LEU A 31 20.83 -14.56 -12.30
CA LEU A 31 20.55 -15.99 -12.47
C LEU A 31 21.69 -16.74 -13.16
N GLU A 32 22.72 -16.06 -13.68
CA GLU A 32 23.93 -16.70 -14.18
C GLU A 32 24.73 -17.38 -13.04
N ASP A 33 24.73 -16.76 -11.86
CA ASP A 33 25.27 -17.35 -10.62
C ASP A 33 24.24 -17.25 -9.48
N PRO A 34 23.33 -18.24 -9.36
CA PRO A 34 22.30 -18.23 -8.33
C PRO A 34 22.82 -18.20 -6.89
N ASP A 35 24.08 -18.58 -6.64
CA ASP A 35 24.67 -18.54 -5.30
C ASP A 35 24.84 -17.09 -4.80
N ASP A 36 25.00 -16.13 -5.72
CA ASP A 36 25.11 -14.69 -5.42
C ASP A 36 23.75 -14.01 -5.14
N LEU A 37 22.63 -14.75 -5.26
CA LEU A 37 21.31 -14.19 -4.93
C LEU A 37 21.24 -13.73 -3.47
N PRO A 38 20.49 -12.65 -3.18
CA PRO A 38 20.30 -12.18 -1.81
C PRO A 38 19.78 -13.27 -0.87
N LEU A 39 20.21 -13.22 0.39
CA LEU A 39 19.87 -14.19 1.44
C LEU A 39 18.39 -14.64 1.47
N PRO A 40 17.37 -13.76 1.31
CA PRO A 40 15.98 -14.20 1.31
C PRO A 40 15.62 -15.26 0.25
N PHE A 41 16.25 -15.23 -0.93
CA PHE A 41 16.04 -16.24 -1.98
C PHE A 41 16.51 -17.62 -1.51
N HIS A 42 17.68 -17.68 -0.89
CA HIS A 42 18.25 -18.90 -0.30
C HIS A 42 17.47 -19.41 0.90
N LEU A 43 16.99 -18.51 1.76
CA LEU A 43 16.19 -18.90 2.93
C LEU A 43 14.86 -19.52 2.54
N LEU A 44 14.25 -19.10 1.42
CA LEU A 44 12.92 -19.54 1.00
C LEU A 44 12.94 -20.56 -0.14
N ASP A 45 14.10 -20.89 -0.70
CA ASP A 45 14.26 -21.74 -1.90
C ASP A 45 13.42 -21.23 -3.08
N ILE A 46 13.50 -19.93 -3.33
CA ILE A 46 12.83 -19.26 -4.44
C ILE A 46 13.84 -18.53 -5.32
N GLN A 47 13.41 -18.21 -6.54
CA GLN A 47 14.20 -17.41 -7.48
C GLN A 47 13.39 -16.19 -7.94
N PRO A 48 14.07 -15.09 -8.32
CA PRO A 48 13.38 -13.94 -8.91
C PRO A 48 12.67 -14.37 -10.21
N LYS A 49 11.53 -13.74 -10.48
CA LYS A 49 10.80 -13.90 -11.74
C LYS A 49 10.83 -12.60 -12.52
N HIS A 50 10.84 -12.72 -13.84
CA HIS A 50 10.75 -11.57 -14.72
C HIS A 50 9.51 -10.73 -14.44
N TRP A 51 9.71 -9.42 -14.47
CA TRP A 51 8.68 -8.41 -14.39
C TRP A 51 7.98 -8.27 -15.74
N THR A 52 6.74 -7.81 -15.68
CA THR A 52 5.97 -7.43 -16.85
C THR A 52 5.49 -5.98 -16.70
N PRO A 53 5.14 -5.28 -17.80
CA PRO A 53 4.58 -3.94 -17.72
C PRO A 53 3.35 -3.84 -16.81
N GLU A 54 2.55 -4.90 -16.74
CA GLU A 54 1.40 -4.99 -15.84
C GLU A 54 1.81 -4.84 -14.38
N VAL A 55 2.92 -5.45 -13.94
CA VAL A 55 3.43 -5.34 -12.57
C VAL A 55 3.70 -3.87 -12.22
N VAL A 56 4.32 -3.13 -13.14
CA VAL A 56 4.67 -1.72 -12.95
C VAL A 56 3.42 -0.84 -12.85
N ILE A 57 2.43 -1.04 -13.72
CA ILE A 57 1.22 -0.21 -13.74
C ILE A 57 0.08 -0.75 -12.87
N SER A 58 0.29 -1.84 -12.15
CA SER A 58 -0.75 -2.60 -11.45
C SER A 58 -1.52 -1.83 -10.35
N ARG A 59 -1.15 -0.57 -10.09
CA ARG A 59 -1.78 0.36 -9.12
C ARG A 59 -1.87 -0.18 -7.69
N HIS A 60 -1.24 -1.32 -7.39
CA HIS A 60 -1.17 -1.87 -6.05
C HIS A 60 -0.42 -0.94 -5.07
N GLN A 61 0.46 -0.09 -5.60
CA GLN A 61 1.17 0.98 -4.90
C GLN A 61 0.48 2.35 -5.02
N GLY A 62 -0.74 2.40 -5.56
CA GLY A 62 -1.49 3.65 -5.69
C GLY A 62 -1.87 4.23 -4.33
N LEU A 63 -2.04 5.55 -4.27
CA LEU A 63 -2.65 6.22 -3.11
C LEU A 63 -4.11 5.79 -3.03
N LEU A 64 -4.39 4.88 -2.10
CA LEU A 64 -5.71 4.31 -1.87
C LEU A 64 -6.08 4.62 -0.42
N GLY A 65 -7.17 5.35 -0.24
CA GLY A 65 -7.71 5.68 1.07
C GLY A 65 -9.21 5.48 1.09
N ASN A 66 -9.81 5.63 2.27
CA ASN A 66 -11.24 5.73 2.54
C ASN A 66 -12.15 4.50 2.32
N ILE A 67 -11.79 3.45 1.55
CA ILE A 67 -12.73 2.35 1.25
C ILE A 67 -13.33 1.67 2.49
N GLY A 68 -12.52 1.46 3.54
CA GLY A 68 -13.02 0.92 4.81
C GLY A 68 -13.95 1.89 5.54
N LEU A 69 -13.66 3.19 5.46
CA LEU A 69 -14.49 4.24 6.03
C LEU A 69 -15.82 4.36 5.28
N GLU A 70 -15.80 4.37 3.95
CA GLU A 70 -16.99 4.40 3.08
C GLU A 70 -17.89 3.20 3.35
N LEU A 71 -17.34 1.98 3.34
CA LEU A 71 -18.12 0.78 3.63
C LEU A 71 -18.71 0.81 5.05
N SER A 72 -17.94 1.24 6.06
CA SER A 72 -18.44 1.36 7.42
C SER A 72 -19.56 2.39 7.55
N THR A 73 -19.46 3.50 6.79
CA THR A 73 -20.46 4.57 6.76
C THR A 73 -21.74 4.07 6.09
N GLY A 74 -21.64 3.45 4.91
CA GLY A 74 -22.80 2.89 4.21
C GLY A 74 -23.51 1.80 5.02
N ARG A 75 -22.76 0.93 5.70
CA ARG A 75 -23.34 -0.05 6.63
C ARG A 75 -24.06 0.63 7.80
N ALA A 76 -23.50 1.69 8.36
CA ALA A 76 -24.15 2.45 9.42
C ALA A 76 -25.44 3.11 8.92
N VAL A 77 -25.45 3.71 7.73
CA VAL A 77 -26.67 4.29 7.12
C VAL A 77 -27.75 3.22 6.96
N CYS A 78 -27.41 2.03 6.48
CA CYS A 78 -28.36 0.92 6.37
C CYS A 78 -28.93 0.43 7.71
N LEU A 79 -28.18 0.57 8.81
CA LEU A 79 -28.57 0.05 10.12
C LEU A 79 -29.33 1.06 10.98
N ILE A 80 -28.92 2.33 10.95
CA ILE A 80 -29.42 3.37 11.87
C ILE A 80 -29.93 4.63 11.15
N GLY A 81 -29.89 4.66 9.82
CA GLY A 81 -30.34 5.79 9.00
C GLY A 81 -29.35 6.95 8.94
N GLU A 82 -29.52 7.81 7.93
CA GLU A 82 -28.63 8.94 7.64
C GLU A 82 -28.52 9.91 8.83
N ASP A 83 -29.65 10.27 9.44
CA ASP A 83 -29.70 11.26 10.52
C ASP A 83 -28.90 10.83 11.74
N LYS A 84 -29.01 9.55 12.13
CA LYS A 84 -28.27 9.03 13.28
C LYS A 84 -26.78 8.90 12.99
N VAL A 85 -26.41 8.55 11.76
CA VAL A 85 -25.00 8.55 11.34
C VAL A 85 -24.42 9.96 11.39
N ARG A 86 -25.15 10.97 10.91
CA ARG A 86 -24.74 12.38 10.96
C ARG A 86 -24.60 12.91 12.39
N GLU A 87 -25.45 12.46 13.31
CA GLU A 87 -25.34 12.80 14.74
C GLU A 87 -24.10 12.16 15.40
N LEU A 88 -23.80 10.91 15.08
CA LEU A 88 -22.77 10.12 15.78
C LEU A 88 -21.36 10.26 15.19
N ARG A 89 -21.24 10.63 13.91
CA ARG A 89 -19.95 10.80 13.24
C ARG A 89 -19.71 12.24 12.88
N TYR A 90 -18.52 12.72 13.22
CA TYR A 90 -18.07 14.04 12.80
C TYR A 90 -17.53 13.96 11.37
N PHE A 91 -18.28 14.49 10.43
CA PHE A 91 -17.81 14.79 9.09
C PHE A 91 -17.32 16.25 9.13
N HIS A 92 -16.01 16.44 9.04
CA HIS A 92 -15.38 17.77 8.93
C HIS A 92 -16.09 18.62 7.85
N PRO A 93 -15.90 19.97 7.83
CA PRO A 93 -16.90 21.00 7.50
C PRO A 93 -17.84 20.94 6.27
N PRO A 94 -17.80 20.00 5.31
CA PRO A 94 -19.01 19.68 4.55
C PRO A 94 -20.01 18.80 5.33
N ASP A 95 -21.32 19.06 5.14
CA ASP A 95 -22.40 18.11 5.46
C ASP A 95 -22.56 17.16 4.25
N PRO A 96 -22.12 15.89 4.35
CA PRO A 96 -22.13 14.99 3.21
C PRO A 96 -23.54 14.46 2.92
N ILE A 97 -23.79 14.17 1.64
CA ILE A 97 -24.96 13.39 1.23
C ILE A 97 -24.69 11.94 1.61
N LEU A 98 -25.49 11.41 2.55
CA LEU A 98 -25.38 10.04 3.04
C LEU A 98 -26.38 9.08 2.37
N THR A 99 -27.25 9.60 1.50
CA THR A 99 -28.21 8.82 0.74
C THR A 99 -27.50 7.81 -0.15
N LEU A 100 -27.82 6.53 0.06
CA LEU A 100 -27.30 5.43 -0.74
C LEU A 100 -28.02 5.37 -2.09
N ASP A 101 -27.28 5.06 -3.15
CA ASP A 101 -27.84 4.79 -4.47
C ASP A 101 -28.83 3.61 -4.38
N GLU A 102 -29.93 3.67 -5.14
CA GLU A 102 -30.99 2.65 -5.13
C GLU A 102 -30.47 1.24 -5.50
N LYS A 103 -29.35 1.14 -6.20
CA LYS A 103 -28.70 -0.14 -6.53
C LYS A 103 -28.03 -0.80 -5.33
N ILE A 104 -27.82 -0.08 -4.23
CA ILE A 104 -27.18 -0.59 -3.02
C ILE A 104 -28.21 -1.33 -2.18
N ASN A 105 -28.08 -2.66 -2.11
CA ASN A 105 -28.92 -3.48 -1.26
C ASN A 105 -28.37 -3.54 0.18
N CYS A 106 -29.08 -2.96 1.15
CA CYS A 106 -28.65 -2.93 2.54
C CYS A 106 -28.47 -4.31 3.18
N GLY A 107 -29.31 -5.30 2.83
CA GLY A 107 -29.16 -6.67 3.32
C GLY A 107 -27.84 -7.30 2.86
N SER A 108 -27.46 -7.08 1.60
CA SER A 108 -26.17 -7.51 1.07
C SER A 108 -25.00 -6.74 1.69
N LEU A 109 -25.11 -5.41 1.77
CA LEU A 109 -24.06 -4.52 2.27
C LEU A 109 -23.64 -4.85 3.71
N VAL A 110 -24.62 -5.17 4.56
CA VAL A 110 -24.40 -5.46 5.99
C VAL A 110 -23.87 -6.88 6.20
N ASN A 111 -24.40 -7.87 5.47
CA ASN A 111 -24.14 -9.28 5.77
C ASN A 111 -22.95 -9.88 5.00
N ASN A 112 -22.48 -9.24 3.93
CA ASN A 112 -21.41 -9.78 3.10
C ASN A 112 -20.05 -9.15 3.40
N ASP A 113 -18.99 -9.95 3.33
CA ASP A 113 -17.60 -9.48 3.40
C ASP A 113 -17.12 -8.95 2.04
N ILE A 114 -17.59 -7.75 1.68
CA ILE A 114 -17.30 -7.10 0.39
C ILE A 114 -15.79 -6.83 0.22
N LEU A 115 -15.07 -6.60 1.31
CA LEU A 115 -13.63 -6.33 1.28
C LEU A 115 -12.79 -7.60 1.46
N HIS A 116 -13.36 -8.80 1.39
CA HIS A 116 -12.62 -10.04 1.61
C HIS A 116 -11.35 -10.13 0.76
N LEU A 117 -11.49 -10.00 -0.57
CA LEU A 117 -10.37 -10.08 -1.50
C LEU A 117 -9.42 -8.89 -1.36
N TYR A 118 -9.96 -7.68 -1.16
CA TYR A 118 -9.16 -6.48 -0.92
C TYR A 118 -8.27 -6.64 0.32
N ASN A 119 -8.85 -7.09 1.44
CA ASN A 119 -8.12 -7.31 2.68
C ASN A 119 -7.13 -8.46 2.55
N SER A 120 -7.52 -9.57 1.89
CA SER A 120 -6.61 -10.69 1.65
C SER A 120 -5.39 -10.28 0.81
N TYR A 121 -5.60 -9.44 -0.21
CA TYR A 121 -4.52 -8.88 -1.02
C TYR A 121 -3.61 -7.93 -0.23
N ARG A 122 -4.19 -7.11 0.66
CA ARG A 122 -3.48 -6.05 1.40
C ARG A 122 -2.81 -6.53 2.68
N ARG A 123 -3.14 -7.73 3.15
CA ARG A 123 -2.56 -8.29 4.39
C ARG A 123 -1.07 -8.59 4.18
N PRO A 124 -0.20 -8.19 5.13
CA PRO A 124 1.19 -8.61 5.11
C PRO A 124 1.30 -10.14 5.07
N ILE A 125 2.28 -10.64 4.33
CA ILE A 125 2.63 -12.06 4.33
C ILE A 125 3.21 -12.41 5.71
N ARG A 126 2.73 -13.50 6.31
CA ARG A 126 3.22 -14.00 7.61
C ARG A 126 3.99 -15.29 7.40
N PHE A 127 5.31 -15.18 7.36
CA PHE A 127 6.20 -16.33 7.31
C PHE A 127 6.16 -17.14 8.61
N GLN A 128 6.13 -18.46 8.48
CA GLN A 128 6.29 -19.44 9.55
C GLN A 128 7.74 -19.94 9.57
N PRO A 129 8.24 -20.46 10.70
CA PRO A 129 9.59 -21.04 10.75
C PRO A 129 9.84 -22.11 9.69
N ASN A 130 8.81 -22.89 9.35
CA ASN A 130 8.92 -23.94 8.33
C ASN A 130 8.97 -23.43 6.89
N ASP A 131 8.65 -22.16 6.64
CA ASP A 131 8.83 -21.55 5.32
C ASP A 131 10.31 -21.31 5.00
N ILE A 132 11.16 -21.22 6.03
CA ILE A 132 12.61 -21.15 5.87
C ILE A 132 13.13 -22.56 5.58
N VAL A 133 13.68 -22.83 4.39
CA VAL A 133 14.10 -24.19 4.01
C VAL A 133 15.32 -24.69 4.82
N LEU A 134 16.20 -23.77 5.22
CA LEU A 134 17.41 -24.08 5.96
C LEU A 134 17.14 -24.16 7.47
N ALA A 135 17.07 -25.38 8.00
CA ALA A 135 16.70 -25.65 9.39
C ALA A 135 17.54 -24.89 10.43
N GLN A 136 18.82 -24.63 10.15
CA GLN A 136 19.73 -23.89 11.03
C GLN A 136 19.37 -22.42 11.23
N TYR A 137 18.52 -21.85 10.35
CA TYR A 137 18.03 -20.47 10.44
C TYR A 137 16.59 -20.39 10.95
N ARG A 138 15.99 -21.51 11.36
CA ARG A 138 14.65 -21.54 11.96
C ARG A 138 14.74 -21.22 13.44
N ASN A 139 13.86 -20.32 13.89
CA ASN A 139 13.55 -20.25 15.32
C ASN A 139 12.79 -21.52 15.74
N ASP A 140 12.97 -21.92 17.00
CA ASP A 140 12.02 -22.87 17.60
C ASP A 140 10.63 -22.24 17.76
N ASP A 141 9.61 -23.08 17.91
CA ASP A 141 8.22 -22.64 17.98
C ASP A 141 8.00 -21.65 19.15
N SER A 142 8.66 -21.85 20.30
CA SER A 142 8.46 -20.99 21.47
C SER A 142 9.05 -19.59 21.26
N ALA A 143 10.25 -19.51 20.69
CA ALA A 143 10.91 -18.26 20.34
C ALA A 143 10.13 -17.52 19.25
N PHE A 144 9.68 -18.23 18.21
CA PHE A 144 8.85 -17.66 17.16
C PHE A 144 7.55 -17.09 17.71
N GLN A 145 6.81 -17.84 18.52
CA GLN A 145 5.53 -17.37 19.07
C GLN A 145 5.71 -16.16 19.99
N SER A 146 6.79 -16.11 20.78
CA SER A 146 7.11 -14.96 21.62
C SER A 146 7.34 -13.68 20.80
N ILE A 147 8.16 -13.78 19.75
CA ILE A 147 8.44 -12.66 18.85
C ILE A 147 7.18 -12.27 18.06
N ALA A 148 6.47 -13.23 17.48
CA ALA A 148 5.27 -12.99 16.69
C ALA A 148 4.16 -12.31 17.51
N THR A 149 4.02 -12.68 18.79
CA THR A 149 3.09 -12.03 19.72
C THR A 149 3.49 -10.58 19.99
N THR A 150 4.78 -10.33 20.21
CA THR A 150 5.32 -8.98 20.45
C THR A 150 5.11 -8.08 19.22
N ILE A 151 5.49 -8.54 18.03
CA ILE A 151 5.30 -7.81 16.77
C ILE A 151 3.81 -7.53 16.52
N THR A 152 2.94 -8.53 16.75
CA THR A 152 1.49 -8.33 16.58
C THR A 152 0.94 -7.29 17.55
N ALA A 153 1.41 -7.27 18.79
CA ALA A 153 1.01 -6.27 19.78
C ALA A 153 1.52 -4.87 19.38
N GLU A 154 2.75 -4.74 18.91
CA GLU A 154 3.32 -3.49 18.41
C GLU A 154 2.55 -2.97 17.18
N GLU A 155 2.25 -3.83 16.21
CA GLU A 155 1.41 -3.48 15.05
C GLU A 155 0.04 -2.95 15.47
N GLN A 156 -0.60 -3.61 16.45
CA GLN A 156 -1.89 -3.16 16.97
C GLN A 156 -1.80 -1.79 17.67
N GLU A 157 -0.74 -1.55 18.45
CA GLU A 157 -0.52 -0.26 19.09
C GLU A 157 -0.22 0.84 18.06
N LEU A 158 0.60 0.56 17.05
CA LEU A 158 0.86 1.48 15.94
C LEU A 158 -0.42 1.82 15.18
N GLN A 159 -1.28 0.84 14.88
CA GLN A 159 -2.55 1.08 14.22
C GLN A 159 -3.50 1.95 15.05
N LYS A 160 -3.55 1.78 16.37
CA LYS A 160 -4.36 2.62 17.27
C LYS A 160 -3.92 4.08 17.26
N ARG A 161 -2.63 4.34 17.06
CA ARG A 161 -2.02 5.67 17.06
C ARG A 161 -1.76 6.23 15.66
N SER A 162 -2.09 5.46 14.62
CA SER A 162 -1.76 5.72 13.23
C SER A 162 -2.27 7.06 12.68
N ILE A 163 -3.26 7.70 13.28
CA ILE A 163 -3.73 9.01 12.77
C ILE A 163 -2.86 10.15 13.32
N ASP A 164 -2.22 9.96 14.49
CA ASP A 164 -1.47 11.00 15.18
C ASP A 164 0.06 10.81 15.09
N ASP A 165 0.54 9.59 14.82
CA ASP A 165 1.97 9.22 14.89
C ASP A 165 2.69 9.12 13.52
N ILE A 166 2.02 9.41 12.40
CA ILE A 166 2.65 9.42 11.07
C ILE A 166 3.37 10.76 10.87
N GLY A 167 4.44 11.00 11.63
CA GLY A 167 5.31 12.17 11.39
C GLY A 167 5.82 12.19 9.94
N SER A 168 6.05 13.37 9.35
CA SER A 168 6.51 13.50 7.96
C SER A 168 7.99 13.16 7.80
N ASN A 169 8.31 12.27 6.86
CA ASN A 169 9.66 12.06 6.35
C ASN A 169 9.85 12.62 4.94
N ASN A 170 8.95 13.52 4.52
CA ASN A 170 9.07 14.28 3.29
C ASN A 170 10.15 15.34 3.47
N TRP A 171 11.05 15.45 2.49
CA TRP A 171 11.99 16.56 2.41
C TRP A 171 12.00 17.14 0.99
N VAL A 172 12.33 18.43 0.91
CA VAL A 172 12.41 19.18 -0.35
C VAL A 172 13.82 19.70 -0.52
N VAL A 173 14.38 19.50 -1.71
CA VAL A 173 15.57 20.21 -2.17
C VAL A 173 15.11 21.45 -2.92
N SER A 174 15.59 22.63 -2.49
CA SER A 174 15.31 23.90 -3.17
C SER A 174 15.75 23.86 -4.63
N GLY A 175 14.97 24.45 -5.53
CA GLY A 175 15.33 24.57 -6.95
C GLY A 175 16.69 25.25 -7.17
N ALA A 176 17.13 26.11 -6.25
CA ALA A 176 18.47 26.74 -6.27
C ALA A 176 19.63 25.73 -6.14
N LEU A 177 19.34 24.50 -5.70
CA LEU A 177 20.30 23.40 -5.55
C LEU A 177 20.11 22.31 -6.63
N THR A 178 19.27 22.55 -7.63
CA THR A 178 18.94 21.61 -8.71
C THR A 178 19.40 22.15 -10.06
N GLN A 179 19.65 21.27 -11.03
CA GLN A 179 20.21 21.65 -12.32
C GLN A 179 19.19 22.35 -13.24
N ASP A 180 17.91 21.99 -13.14
CA ASP A 180 16.81 22.53 -13.95
C ASP A 180 16.06 23.68 -13.27
N GLY A 181 16.43 24.01 -12.03
CA GLY A 181 15.83 25.08 -11.24
C GLY A 181 14.51 24.72 -10.56
N TRP A 182 14.04 23.47 -10.70
CA TRP A 182 12.77 23.02 -10.12
C TRP A 182 13.00 22.34 -8.76
N PRO A 183 12.12 22.58 -7.77
CA PRO A 183 12.23 21.90 -6.48
C PRO A 183 12.04 20.38 -6.65
N MET A 184 12.89 19.60 -5.99
CA MET A 184 12.74 18.14 -5.92
C MET A 184 12.10 17.75 -4.59
N MET A 185 10.97 17.05 -4.66
CA MET A 185 10.32 16.45 -3.49
C MET A 185 10.73 14.99 -3.36
N ILE A 186 11.14 14.61 -2.16
CA ILE A 186 11.59 13.25 -1.86
C ILE A 186 10.76 12.73 -0.68
N ASN A 187 10.23 11.53 -0.86
CA ASN A 187 9.39 10.84 0.11
C ASN A 187 9.84 9.37 0.20
N ASP A 188 9.59 8.74 1.34
CA ASP A 188 9.72 7.30 1.50
C ASP A 188 8.50 6.61 0.87
N PRO A 189 8.67 5.85 -0.22
CA PRO A 189 7.57 5.20 -0.91
C PRO A 189 6.93 4.07 -0.08
N HIS A 190 7.53 3.64 1.04
CA HIS A 190 7.02 2.56 1.87
C HIS A 190 6.02 3.01 2.95
N ARG A 191 5.79 4.32 3.11
CA ARG A 191 4.79 4.85 4.05
C ARG A 191 3.49 5.22 3.32
N ALA A 192 2.37 5.00 4.00
CA ALA A 192 1.11 5.62 3.59
C ALA A 192 1.30 7.15 3.66
N GLN A 193 1.28 7.81 2.52
CA GLN A 193 1.58 9.24 2.46
C GLN A 193 0.42 10.07 3.01
N GLU A 194 0.72 10.96 3.94
CA GLU A 194 -0.18 12.04 4.33
C GLU A 194 0.23 13.33 3.62
N PHE A 195 -0.72 13.96 2.92
CA PHE A 195 -0.51 15.29 2.35
C PHE A 195 -0.46 16.33 3.48
N LEU A 196 0.74 16.76 3.85
CA LEU A 196 0.91 18.04 4.55
C LEU A 196 0.48 19.16 3.61
N ARG A 197 -0.64 19.81 3.93
CA ARG A 197 -0.99 21.12 3.35
C ARG A 197 0.09 22.13 3.76
N PHE A 198 1.10 22.34 2.91
CA PHE A 198 1.87 23.56 2.97
C PHE A 198 0.95 24.70 2.52
N ALA A 199 0.47 25.50 3.46
CA ALA A 199 -0.12 26.79 3.15
C ALA A 199 1.00 27.68 2.60
N ILE A 200 1.16 27.71 1.28
CA ILE A 200 1.97 28.71 0.61
C ILE A 200 1.20 30.02 0.74
N GLY A 201 1.57 30.83 1.73
CA GLY A 201 1.13 32.22 1.83
C GLY A 201 1.61 33.00 0.61
N PRO A 202 0.84 34.01 0.15
CA PRO A 202 1.23 34.80 -1.02
C PRO A 202 2.50 35.59 -0.75
N ILE A 203 3.36 35.67 -1.78
CA ILE A 203 4.56 36.52 -1.86
C ILE A 203 4.12 37.97 -2.02
#